data_AF-A0A949RDC8-F1
#
_entry.id   AF-A0A949RDC8-F1
#
_cell.length_a   1.000
_cell.length_b   1.000
_cell.length_c   1.000
_cell.angle_alpha   90.00
_cell.angle_beta   90.00
_cell.angle_gamma   90.00
#
_symmetry.space_group_name_H-M   'P 1'
#
loop_
_entity.id
_entity.type
_entity.pdbx_description
1 polymer ?
#
loop_
_entity_poly.entity_id
_entity_poly.type
_entity_poly.pdbx_seq_one_letter_code
_entity_poly.pdbx_strand_id
1 'polypeptide(L)'
;MSCNNISSSDNTYPLDAQAAIRNVMGSQPLISCNEMDQTANGILFNGVAYGTDVRGNFFHDHQWPLHLDATAIIDAQTLKGNLWDPNAAPPVWGAWYEVSDVQSVVSLFLYDPTTIGGGTTQPPSWSPPSWFNVTSGTNYDCADHHGSDYCSQFDGERCAECLKELDERIASDSLENNPYTEETKWMLAADLYKKIDDEPALLDSLPVLEDFYTDLQGSTTAAFKAIDDDQRALYDLDSSVVAQLLTNRAQIEGYLALVKDGLEPLSDSTLTPAQRQAILTGVAGYRQNIGDLSTWNATVLQLAADGKTLTANNVQAANTDVTVNELIQENEKTVNDIYLATIGKDIDGFTTTQANDLFAIASQCPMLGGNAVFKARSLYWLIDDSVDFDDQLLCLPHGIIVKNLTERSSNAVAVIPNPAVDEATLVLDRPLNTPGAFVVFNALGEEVIRYGVPMEVPHIVFSTRSLTPAIYHYQVRGPSGIIGSGKLTIVR
;
A
#
# COMPACT_ATOMS: atom_id res chain seq x y z
N MET A 1 1.34 4.50 9.53
CA MET A 1 1.42 5.92 9.14
C MET A 1 0.31 6.66 9.86
N SER A 2 0.65 7.42 10.89
CA SER A 2 -0.37 8.11 11.67
C SER A 2 0.05 9.49 12.13
N CYS A 3 -0.92 10.38 12.34
CA CYS A 3 -0.72 11.71 12.91
C CYS A 3 0.19 12.62 12.08
N ASN A 4 0.07 12.54 10.75
CA ASN A 4 0.80 13.39 9.82
C ASN A 4 -0.12 14.46 9.23
N ASN A 5 0.44 15.62 8.93
CA ASN A 5 -0.19 16.60 8.03
C ASN A 5 0.66 16.65 6.74
N ILE A 6 0.03 16.32 5.61
CA ILE A 6 0.70 16.14 4.32
C ILE A 6 0.02 17.04 3.29
N SER A 7 0.77 18.00 2.75
CA SER A 7 0.26 18.88 1.70
C SER A 7 1.27 19.10 0.59
N SER A 8 0.75 19.34 -0.62
CA SER A 8 1.55 19.79 -1.77
C SER A 8 1.32 21.30 -1.98
N SER A 9 2.34 21.99 -2.52
CA SER A 9 2.23 23.41 -2.86
C SER A 9 1.57 23.67 -4.22
N ASP A 10 1.28 22.61 -4.98
CA ASP A 10 0.75 22.64 -6.33
C ASP A 10 -0.61 21.94 -6.36
N ASN A 11 -1.62 22.61 -6.90
CA ASN A 11 -3.00 22.13 -7.05
C ASN A 11 -3.35 21.75 -8.50
N THR A 12 -2.35 21.65 -9.38
CA THR A 12 -2.55 21.29 -10.79
C THR A 12 -2.65 19.78 -11.03
N TYR A 13 -2.45 18.96 -9.99
CA TYR A 13 -2.49 17.50 -10.03
C TYR A 13 -1.77 16.91 -11.26
N PRO A 14 -0.46 17.20 -11.44
CA PRO A 14 0.24 16.95 -12.69
C PRO A 14 0.46 15.46 -13.01
N LEU A 15 0.31 14.58 -12.00
CA LEU A 15 0.54 13.15 -12.09
C LEU A 15 -0.56 12.39 -11.35
N ASP A 16 -1.31 11.55 -12.07
CA ASP A 16 -2.39 10.74 -11.49
C ASP A 16 -1.92 9.78 -10.39
N ALA A 17 -0.64 9.41 -10.38
CA ALA A 17 -0.05 8.54 -9.36
C ALA A 17 0.45 9.29 -8.12
N GLN A 18 0.45 10.63 -8.12
CA GLN A 18 0.84 11.41 -6.94
C GLN A 18 -0.15 11.15 -5.80
N ALA A 19 0.34 10.76 -4.64
CA ALA A 19 -0.49 10.53 -3.46
C ALA A 19 0.15 11.16 -2.22
N ALA A 20 -0.67 11.64 -1.28
CA ALA A 20 -0.16 12.05 0.03
C ALA A 20 0.35 10.82 0.81
N ILE A 21 -0.42 9.74 0.79
CA ILE A 21 -0.01 8.42 1.30
C ILE A 21 -0.26 7.38 0.21
N ARG A 22 0.78 6.62 -0.13
CA ARG A 22 0.68 5.49 -1.04
C ARG A 22 1.00 4.20 -0.29
N ASN A 23 0.11 3.21 -0.41
CA ASN A 23 0.36 1.85 0.03
C ASN A 23 0.45 0.95 -1.20
N VAL A 24 1.56 0.24 -1.34
CA VAL A 24 1.76 -0.74 -2.41
C VAL A 24 2.05 -2.07 -1.75
N MET A 25 1.09 -2.98 -1.81
CA MET A 25 1.17 -4.34 -1.28
C MET A 25 1.60 -4.45 0.19
N GLY A 26 1.26 -3.45 1.02
CA GLY A 26 1.67 -3.47 2.43
C GLY A 26 0.83 -4.47 3.21
N SER A 27 1.46 -5.37 3.95
CA SER A 27 0.75 -6.25 4.88
C SER A 27 0.38 -5.48 6.15
N GLN A 28 -0.89 -5.57 6.54
CA GLN A 28 -1.43 -5.06 7.80
C GLN A 28 -1.26 -3.54 8.05
N PRO A 29 -1.40 -2.64 7.04
CA PRO A 29 -1.09 -1.24 7.21
C PRO A 29 -2.12 -0.53 8.10
N LEU A 30 -1.62 0.27 9.04
CA LEU A 30 -2.40 1.24 9.79
C LEU A 30 -2.17 2.63 9.21
N ILE A 31 -3.22 3.21 8.61
CA ILE A 31 -3.22 4.58 8.11
C ILE A 31 -4.27 5.34 8.93
N SER A 32 -3.82 6.05 9.97
CA SER A 32 -4.72 6.59 11.00
C SER A 32 -4.50 8.06 11.28
N CYS A 33 -5.58 8.85 11.35
CA CYS A 33 -5.52 10.23 11.84
C CYS A 33 -4.51 11.11 11.10
N ASN A 34 -4.43 10.98 9.77
CA ASN A 34 -3.64 11.88 8.94
C ASN A 34 -4.54 12.96 8.33
N GLU A 35 -4.01 14.17 8.21
CA GLU A 35 -4.62 15.28 7.48
C GLU A 35 -3.88 15.42 6.14
N MET A 36 -4.62 15.45 5.04
CA MET A 36 -4.04 15.47 3.69
C MET A 36 -4.70 16.55 2.85
N ASP A 37 -3.90 17.26 2.07
CA ASP A 37 -4.36 18.36 1.23
C ASP A 37 -3.55 18.51 -0.08
N GLN A 38 -4.19 18.99 -1.13
CA GLN A 38 -3.58 19.43 -2.40
C GLN A 38 -2.76 18.36 -3.16
N THR A 39 -3.10 17.09 -3.06
CA THR A 39 -2.49 16.00 -3.86
C THR A 39 -3.49 15.35 -4.81
N ALA A 40 -3.04 14.73 -5.91
CA ALA A 40 -3.94 14.04 -6.84
C ALA A 40 -4.76 12.96 -6.10
N ASN A 41 -4.08 12.10 -5.34
CA ASN A 41 -4.71 11.16 -4.41
C ASN A 41 -4.43 11.57 -2.97
N GLY A 42 -5.42 11.48 -2.08
CA GLY A 42 -5.16 11.57 -0.64
C GLY A 42 -4.45 10.29 -0.19
N ILE A 43 -5.18 9.17 -0.20
CA ILE A 43 -4.63 7.83 0.00
C ILE A 43 -4.80 7.00 -1.28
N LEU A 44 -3.72 6.42 -1.78
CA LEU A 44 -3.70 5.51 -2.92
C LEU A 44 -3.26 4.10 -2.49
N PHE A 45 -4.09 3.09 -2.79
CA PHE A 45 -3.75 1.69 -2.64
C PHE A 45 -3.47 1.03 -3.99
N ASN A 46 -2.41 0.24 -4.04
CA ASN A 46 -2.04 -0.63 -5.17
C ASN A 46 -1.74 -2.04 -4.64
N GLY A 47 -2.37 -3.05 -5.22
CA GLY A 47 -2.18 -4.45 -4.86
C GLY A 47 -2.77 -4.89 -3.52
N VAL A 48 -2.50 -6.14 -3.16
CA VAL A 48 -2.99 -6.77 -1.93
C VAL A 48 -2.42 -6.08 -0.70
N ALA A 49 -3.27 -5.44 0.09
CA ALA A 49 -2.91 -4.90 1.39
C ALA A 49 -3.76 -5.56 2.49
N TYR A 50 -3.49 -6.84 2.73
CA TYR A 50 -4.22 -7.66 3.69
C TYR A 50 -4.24 -7.00 5.08
N GLY A 51 -5.36 -7.09 5.80
CA GLY A 51 -5.43 -6.62 7.19
C GLY A 51 -5.35 -5.10 7.36
N THR A 52 -5.55 -4.32 6.28
CA THR A 52 -5.57 -2.86 6.30
C THR A 52 -6.57 -2.28 7.31
N ASP A 53 -6.16 -1.21 7.99
CA ASP A 53 -6.99 -0.36 8.84
C ASP A 53 -6.77 1.12 8.43
N VAL A 54 -7.72 1.68 7.70
CA VAL A 54 -7.72 3.09 7.26
C VAL A 54 -8.78 3.84 8.04
N ARG A 55 -8.38 4.64 9.02
CA ARG A 55 -9.32 5.24 9.98
C ARG A 55 -9.01 6.69 10.34
N GLY A 56 -10.04 7.49 10.56
CA GLY A 56 -9.89 8.85 11.09
C GLY A 56 -9.08 9.80 10.21
N ASN A 57 -8.80 9.46 8.94
CA ASN A 57 -8.04 10.35 8.07
C ASN A 57 -8.94 11.48 7.56
N PHE A 58 -8.40 12.69 7.45
CA PHE A 58 -9.14 13.86 6.98
C PHE A 58 -8.61 14.30 5.62
N PHE A 59 -9.49 14.27 4.62
CA PHE A 59 -9.21 14.67 3.26
C PHE A 59 -9.73 16.08 2.94
N HIS A 60 -8.84 16.95 2.46
CA HIS A 60 -9.16 18.27 1.92
C HIS A 60 -9.17 18.25 0.38
N ASP A 61 -8.38 19.09 -0.29
CA ASP A 61 -8.45 19.29 -1.74
C ASP A 61 -7.69 18.20 -2.51
N HIS A 62 -8.42 17.24 -3.10
CA HIS A 62 -7.83 16.17 -3.93
C HIS A 62 -8.63 15.91 -5.21
N GLN A 63 -7.97 15.31 -6.21
CA GLN A 63 -8.68 14.77 -7.38
C GLN A 63 -9.45 13.49 -7.01
N TRP A 64 -8.81 12.61 -6.21
CA TRP A 64 -9.36 11.38 -5.65
C TRP A 64 -8.92 11.23 -4.18
N PRO A 65 -9.68 11.75 -3.21
CA PRO A 65 -9.32 11.68 -1.80
C PRO A 65 -8.94 10.27 -1.33
N LEU A 66 -9.78 9.28 -1.63
CA LEU A 66 -9.50 7.86 -1.42
C LEU A 66 -9.51 7.13 -2.75
N HIS A 67 -8.42 6.46 -3.10
CA HIS A 67 -8.29 5.74 -4.36
C HIS A 67 -7.74 4.32 -4.14
N LEU A 68 -8.48 3.33 -4.59
CA LEU A 68 -8.04 1.95 -4.76
C LEU A 68 -7.93 1.66 -6.26
N ASP A 69 -6.75 1.28 -6.72
CA ASP A 69 -6.60 0.87 -8.13
C ASP A 69 -7.27 -0.50 -8.38
N ALA A 70 -7.23 -0.95 -9.63
CA ALA A 70 -7.89 -2.20 -10.04
C ALA A 70 -7.30 -3.45 -9.38
N THR A 71 -6.13 -3.36 -8.73
CA THR A 71 -5.42 -4.47 -8.09
C THR A 71 -5.53 -4.44 -6.56
N ALA A 72 -6.05 -3.35 -5.99
CA ALA A 72 -6.07 -3.11 -4.56
C ALA A 72 -7.08 -3.99 -3.81
N ILE A 73 -6.65 -4.68 -2.75
CA ILE A 73 -7.52 -5.49 -1.88
C ILE A 73 -7.17 -5.17 -0.42
N ILE A 74 -8.08 -4.51 0.31
CA ILE A 74 -7.78 -3.94 1.63
C ILE A 74 -8.72 -4.39 2.76
N ASP A 75 -9.59 -5.37 2.48
CA ASP A 75 -10.66 -5.82 3.39
C ASP A 75 -11.72 -4.75 3.69
N ALA A 76 -12.84 -5.17 4.27
CA ALA A 76 -13.92 -4.28 4.66
C ALA A 76 -13.49 -3.34 5.81
N GLN A 77 -13.92 -2.08 5.70
CA GLN A 77 -13.64 -0.98 6.62
C GLN A 77 -14.95 -0.55 7.30
N THR A 78 -15.18 -1.03 8.52
CA THR A 78 -16.40 -0.74 9.28
C THR A 78 -16.19 0.37 10.31
N LEU A 79 -17.02 1.41 10.24
CA LEU A 79 -17.10 2.54 11.16
C LEU A 79 -15.74 3.19 11.42
N LYS A 80 -14.92 3.30 10.36
CA LYS A 80 -13.54 3.79 10.46
C LYS A 80 -13.41 5.31 10.50
N GLY A 81 -14.49 6.04 10.27
CA GLY A 81 -14.54 7.49 10.49
C GLY A 81 -13.50 8.30 9.71
N ASN A 82 -13.15 7.88 8.49
CA ASN A 82 -12.45 8.79 7.58
C ASN A 82 -13.39 9.95 7.21
N LEU A 83 -12.83 11.13 7.04
CA LEU A 83 -13.55 12.40 6.95
C LEU A 83 -13.23 13.10 5.64
N TRP A 84 -14.25 13.65 4.99
CA TRP A 84 -14.13 14.53 3.84
C TRP A 84 -14.51 15.96 4.23
N ASP A 85 -13.70 16.94 3.83
CA ASP A 85 -13.97 18.35 4.11
C ASP A 85 -15.16 18.84 3.27
N PRO A 86 -16.26 19.29 3.90
CA PRO A 86 -17.40 19.83 3.16
C PRO A 86 -17.10 21.13 2.39
N ASN A 87 -15.96 21.78 2.66
CA ASN A 87 -15.53 23.01 2.02
C ASN A 87 -14.45 22.81 0.94
N ALA A 88 -13.96 21.58 0.75
CA ALA A 88 -12.99 21.29 -0.29
C ALA A 88 -13.57 21.50 -1.70
N ALA A 89 -12.68 21.77 -2.65
CA ALA A 89 -13.00 21.79 -4.07
C ALA A 89 -13.61 20.43 -4.49
N PRO A 90 -14.64 20.41 -5.36
CA PRO A 90 -15.26 19.16 -5.78
C PRO A 90 -14.25 18.21 -6.44
N PRO A 91 -14.05 17.00 -5.90
CA PRO A 91 -13.15 16.01 -6.51
C PRO A 91 -13.79 15.41 -7.77
N VAL A 92 -12.99 14.69 -8.57
CA VAL A 92 -13.54 13.85 -9.66
C VAL A 92 -14.42 12.76 -9.07
N TRP A 93 -13.91 12.08 -8.03
CA TRP A 93 -14.67 11.22 -7.15
C TRP A 93 -14.19 11.43 -5.72
N GLY A 94 -15.12 11.54 -4.76
CA GLY A 94 -14.77 11.57 -3.33
C GLY A 94 -14.09 10.28 -2.87
N ALA A 95 -14.46 9.15 -3.45
CA ALA A 95 -13.72 7.90 -3.37
C ALA A 95 -13.81 7.15 -4.70
N TRP A 96 -12.69 6.61 -5.18
CA TRP A 96 -12.65 5.81 -6.40
C TRP A 96 -12.03 4.44 -6.18
N TYR A 97 -12.74 3.39 -6.62
CA TYR A 97 -12.20 2.05 -6.73
C TYR A 97 -12.34 1.57 -8.18
N GLU A 98 -11.23 1.24 -8.84
CA GLU A 98 -11.19 0.89 -10.27
C GLU A 98 -11.67 -0.53 -10.58
N VAL A 99 -12.75 -0.99 -9.94
CA VAL A 99 -13.33 -2.32 -10.14
C VAL A 99 -14.83 -2.22 -10.45
N SER A 100 -15.41 -3.34 -10.89
CA SER A 100 -16.86 -3.45 -11.04
C SER A 100 -17.56 -3.43 -9.68
N ASP A 101 -18.84 -3.08 -9.70
CA ASP A 101 -19.67 -3.00 -8.49
C ASP A 101 -19.66 -4.31 -7.68
N VAL A 102 -19.70 -5.46 -8.35
CA VAL A 102 -19.67 -6.79 -7.72
C VAL A 102 -18.34 -7.08 -7.01
N GLN A 103 -17.21 -6.57 -7.51
CA GLN A 103 -15.88 -6.79 -6.92
C GLN A 103 -15.64 -5.89 -5.71
N SER A 104 -16.30 -4.72 -5.66
CA SER A 104 -16.13 -3.76 -4.55
C SER A 104 -16.57 -4.29 -3.19
N VAL A 105 -17.40 -5.35 -3.17
CA VAL A 105 -17.98 -5.92 -1.95
C VAL A 105 -16.94 -6.54 -0.99
N VAL A 106 -15.74 -6.86 -1.46
CA VAL A 106 -14.66 -7.41 -0.62
C VAL A 106 -13.92 -6.31 0.17
N SER A 107 -13.98 -5.07 -0.29
CA SER A 107 -13.31 -3.91 0.34
C SER A 107 -14.32 -2.84 0.75
N LEU A 108 -15.50 -3.24 1.24
CA LEU A 108 -16.61 -2.33 1.57
C LEU A 108 -16.25 -1.30 2.63
N PHE A 109 -16.76 -0.08 2.48
CA PHE A 109 -16.78 0.91 3.54
C PHE A 109 -18.18 0.96 4.16
N LEU A 110 -18.29 0.48 5.40
CA LEU A 110 -19.51 0.55 6.19
C LEU A 110 -19.41 1.75 7.13
N TYR A 111 -20.30 2.73 7.04
CA TYR A 111 -20.20 3.98 7.79
C TYR A 111 -21.56 4.47 8.31
N ASP A 112 -21.56 5.24 9.40
CA ASP A 112 -22.73 6.01 9.83
C ASP A 112 -22.58 7.46 9.31
N PRO A 113 -23.50 8.02 8.51
CA PRO A 113 -23.39 9.39 7.99
C PRO A 113 -23.46 10.44 9.10
N THR A 114 -22.30 10.98 9.50
CA THR A 114 -22.18 11.98 10.57
C THR A 114 -21.11 13.01 10.25
N THR A 115 -21.16 14.16 10.93
CA THR A 115 -20.10 15.17 10.91
C THR A 115 -19.31 15.06 12.20
N ILE A 116 -18.01 14.81 12.09
CA ILE A 116 -17.06 14.60 13.19
C ILE A 116 -15.82 15.44 12.88
N GLY A 117 -15.26 16.13 13.88
CA GLY A 117 -13.99 16.86 13.72
C GLY A 117 -13.97 17.94 12.63
N GLY A 118 -15.12 18.41 12.14
CA GLY A 118 -15.23 19.38 11.04
C GLY A 118 -15.35 18.78 9.64
N GLY A 119 -15.25 17.46 9.49
CA GLY A 119 -15.48 16.74 8.24
C GLY A 119 -16.72 15.83 8.29
N THR A 120 -17.14 15.32 7.13
CA THR A 120 -18.23 14.33 7.00
C THR A 120 -17.66 12.93 6.81
N THR A 121 -18.24 11.92 7.46
CA THR A 121 -17.88 10.51 7.24
C THR A 121 -18.41 9.95 5.92
N GLN A 122 -19.30 10.68 5.26
CA GLN A 122 -19.80 10.37 3.92
C GLN A 122 -18.94 11.07 2.85
N PRO A 123 -18.34 10.34 1.90
CA PRO A 123 -17.69 10.95 0.74
C PRO A 123 -18.68 11.74 -0.13
N PRO A 124 -18.24 12.85 -0.78
CA PRO A 124 -19.12 13.66 -1.63
C PRO A 124 -19.64 12.92 -2.87
N SER A 125 -18.89 11.93 -3.35
CA SER A 125 -19.27 11.02 -4.44
C SER A 125 -18.39 9.77 -4.37
N TRP A 126 -18.82 8.64 -4.91
CA TRP A 126 -17.98 7.45 -5.02
C TRP A 126 -18.35 6.56 -6.20
N SER A 127 -17.39 5.75 -6.63
CA SER A 127 -17.58 4.70 -7.62
C SER A 127 -16.73 3.47 -7.24
N PRO A 128 -17.29 2.24 -7.32
CA PRO A 128 -18.64 1.91 -7.78
C PRO A 128 -19.71 2.11 -6.67
N PRO A 129 -21.01 2.21 -7.01
CA PRO A 129 -22.06 2.62 -6.07
C PRO A 129 -22.21 1.75 -4.81
N SER A 130 -22.00 0.44 -4.91
CA SER A 130 -22.14 -0.50 -3.78
C SER A 130 -20.97 -0.48 -2.81
N TRP A 131 -19.90 0.26 -3.12
CA TRP A 131 -18.67 0.25 -2.32
C TRP A 131 -18.82 0.89 -0.94
N PHE A 132 -19.66 1.92 -0.82
CA PHE A 132 -19.97 2.59 0.44
C PHE A 132 -21.41 2.30 0.85
N ASN A 133 -21.60 1.69 2.03
CA ASN A 133 -22.91 1.34 2.56
C ASN A 133 -23.13 1.91 3.97
N VAL A 134 -24.34 2.42 4.19
CA VAL A 134 -24.73 2.94 5.50
C VAL A 134 -24.92 1.79 6.49
N THR A 135 -24.33 1.93 7.68
CA THR A 135 -24.53 1.05 8.83
C THR A 135 -24.78 1.87 10.10
N SER A 136 -25.29 1.23 11.15
CA SER A 136 -25.47 1.87 12.45
C SER A 136 -24.26 1.65 13.34
N GLY A 137 -23.82 2.68 14.05
CA GLY A 137 -22.83 2.57 15.12
C GLY A 137 -21.97 3.83 15.21
N THR A 138 -21.07 3.87 16.18
CA THR A 138 -20.18 5.02 16.37
C THR A 138 -19.00 4.90 15.41
N ASN A 139 -18.85 5.87 14.51
CA ASN A 139 -17.61 5.99 13.74
C ASN A 139 -16.43 6.28 14.67
N TYR A 140 -15.28 5.73 14.33
CA TYR A 140 -14.01 6.07 14.94
C TYR A 140 -13.75 7.58 14.85
N ASP A 141 -13.27 8.18 15.93
CA ASP A 141 -12.88 9.58 16.03
C ASP A 141 -11.48 9.67 16.62
N CYS A 142 -10.58 10.37 15.92
CA CYS A 142 -9.22 10.59 16.39
C CYS A 142 -9.17 11.36 17.72
N ALA A 143 -10.15 12.21 17.99
CA ALA A 143 -10.20 12.99 19.23
C ALA A 143 -10.57 12.15 20.46
N ASP A 144 -11.14 10.96 20.28
CA ASP A 144 -11.61 10.07 21.35
C ASP A 144 -11.25 8.60 21.07
N HIS A 145 -9.95 8.30 21.11
CA HIS A 145 -9.43 6.94 21.13
C HIS A 145 -9.31 6.49 22.59
N HIS A 146 -10.23 5.67 23.10
CA HIS A 146 -10.22 5.24 24.51
C HIS A 146 -10.19 6.37 25.57
N GLY A 147 -10.87 7.50 25.29
CA GLY A 147 -10.99 8.61 26.23
C GLY A 147 -9.88 9.67 26.12
N SER A 148 -9.00 9.59 25.11
CA SER A 148 -8.10 10.69 24.79
C SER A 148 -7.72 10.74 23.30
N ASP A 149 -7.08 11.83 22.88
CA ASP A 149 -6.71 12.05 21.48
C ASP A 149 -5.68 11.01 21.00
N TYR A 150 -5.95 10.31 19.90
CA TYR A 150 -5.08 9.26 19.36
C TYR A 150 -3.65 9.77 19.09
N CYS A 151 -3.47 11.02 18.68
CA CYS A 151 -2.12 11.54 18.43
C CYS A 151 -1.37 11.95 19.70
N SER A 152 -2.05 11.94 20.85
CA SER A 152 -1.45 12.09 22.18
C SER A 152 -1.04 10.75 22.83
N GLN A 153 -1.51 9.63 22.28
CA GLN A 153 -1.25 8.28 22.80
C GLN A 153 -1.14 7.26 21.67
N PHE A 154 -0.01 6.56 21.60
CA PHE A 154 0.19 5.49 20.61
C PHE A 154 -0.18 4.12 21.20
N ASP A 155 -1.26 4.04 21.97
CA ASP A 155 -1.82 2.81 22.52
C ASP A 155 -2.71 2.12 21.47
N GLY A 156 -2.05 1.39 20.58
CA GLY A 156 -2.71 0.66 19.50
C GLY A 156 -3.14 -0.73 19.93
N GLU A 157 -4.37 -0.91 20.41
CA GLU A 157 -4.98 -2.24 20.31
C GLU A 157 -5.45 -2.42 18.86
N ARG A 158 -4.55 -2.96 18.03
CA ARG A 158 -4.96 -3.63 16.80
C ARG A 158 -5.65 -4.91 17.27
N CYS A 159 -6.83 -5.19 16.75
CA CYS A 159 -7.46 -6.46 17.07
C CYS A 159 -6.78 -7.58 16.27
N ALA A 160 -5.65 -8.08 16.80
CA ALA A 160 -4.92 -9.21 16.23
C ALA A 160 -5.82 -10.46 16.14
N GLU A 161 -6.70 -10.62 17.14
CA GLU A 161 -7.69 -11.68 17.26
C GLU A 161 -9.02 -11.41 16.51
N CYS A 162 -9.16 -10.30 15.76
CA CYS A 162 -10.41 -10.05 15.03
C CYS A 162 -10.41 -10.77 13.70
N LEU A 163 -11.37 -11.65 13.50
CA LEU A 163 -11.71 -12.18 12.19
C LEU A 163 -12.39 -11.11 11.34
N LYS A 164 -12.04 -11.12 10.06
CA LYS A 164 -12.62 -10.24 9.05
C LYS A 164 -13.22 -11.09 7.94
N GLU A 165 -14.15 -10.50 7.18
CA GLU A 165 -14.84 -11.21 6.09
C GLU A 165 -13.85 -11.72 5.02
N LEU A 166 -12.78 -10.97 4.75
CA LEU A 166 -11.74 -11.42 3.83
C LEU A 166 -11.04 -12.70 4.32
N ASP A 167 -10.84 -12.88 5.63
CA ASP A 167 -10.23 -14.09 6.19
C ASP A 167 -11.05 -15.34 5.83
N GLU A 168 -12.36 -15.26 6.03
CA GLU A 168 -13.29 -16.35 5.68
C GLU A 168 -13.30 -16.62 4.18
N ARG A 169 -13.24 -15.56 3.35
CA ARG A 169 -13.23 -15.68 1.89
C ARG A 169 -11.96 -16.34 1.36
N ILE A 170 -10.81 -16.01 1.95
CA ILE A 170 -9.53 -16.65 1.63
C ILE A 170 -9.59 -18.12 2.05
N ALA A 171 -9.98 -18.41 3.29
CA ALA A 171 -10.01 -19.76 3.83
C ALA A 171 -10.99 -20.70 3.08
N SER A 172 -12.10 -20.15 2.59
CA SER A 172 -13.09 -20.89 1.79
C SER A 172 -12.79 -20.95 0.28
N ASP A 173 -11.68 -20.36 -0.18
CA ASP A 173 -11.35 -20.16 -1.61
C ASP A 173 -12.51 -19.55 -2.42
N SER A 174 -13.25 -18.62 -1.83
CA SER A 174 -14.42 -17.98 -2.46
C SER A 174 -14.11 -16.65 -3.15
N LEU A 175 -12.83 -16.29 -3.26
CA LEU A 175 -12.37 -15.17 -4.07
C LEU A 175 -12.30 -15.59 -5.54
N GLU A 176 -13.32 -15.21 -6.32
CA GLU A 176 -13.45 -15.55 -7.74
C GLU A 176 -13.43 -14.29 -8.61
N ASN A 177 -12.92 -14.42 -9.84
CA ASN A 177 -12.80 -13.40 -10.91
C ASN A 177 -11.60 -12.44 -10.78
N ASN A 178 -11.27 -11.73 -11.87
CA ASN A 178 -10.33 -10.61 -11.86
C ASN A 178 -10.73 -9.62 -10.74
N PRO A 179 -9.83 -9.00 -9.95
CA PRO A 179 -8.37 -9.03 -10.02
C PRO A 179 -7.69 -10.17 -9.27
N TYR A 180 -8.43 -11.17 -8.79
CA TYR A 180 -7.86 -12.30 -8.05
C TYR A 180 -7.16 -13.28 -9.01
N THR A 181 -5.88 -13.05 -9.27
CA THR A 181 -4.99 -14.02 -9.93
C THR A 181 -4.50 -15.07 -8.94
N GLU A 182 -3.86 -16.14 -9.43
CA GLU A 182 -3.27 -17.18 -8.57
C GLU A 182 -2.18 -16.59 -7.65
N GLU A 183 -1.39 -15.62 -8.15
CA GLU A 183 -0.40 -14.89 -7.36
C GLU A 183 -1.05 -14.07 -6.25
N THR A 184 -2.14 -13.34 -6.57
CA THR A 184 -2.93 -12.58 -5.60
C THR A 184 -3.51 -13.49 -4.51
N LYS A 185 -4.09 -14.62 -4.90
CA LYS A 185 -4.62 -15.62 -3.96
C LYS A 185 -3.54 -16.20 -3.06
N TRP A 186 -2.37 -16.52 -3.63
CA TRP A 186 -1.24 -17.04 -2.87
C TRP A 186 -0.75 -16.03 -1.82
N MET A 187 -0.64 -14.74 -2.18
CA MET A 187 -0.25 -13.69 -1.23
C MET A 187 -1.26 -13.53 -0.10
N LEU A 188 -2.55 -13.49 -0.42
CA LEU A 188 -3.62 -13.42 0.59
C LEU A 188 -3.62 -14.64 1.50
N ALA A 189 -3.43 -15.85 0.95
CA ALA A 189 -3.34 -17.09 1.72
C ALA A 189 -2.11 -17.08 2.65
N ALA A 190 -0.96 -16.58 2.18
CA ALA A 190 0.23 -16.44 3.00
C ALA A 190 0.04 -15.46 4.16
N ASP A 191 -0.59 -14.30 3.91
CA ASP A 191 -0.92 -13.33 4.95
C ASP A 191 -1.93 -13.86 5.98
N LEU A 192 -2.97 -14.59 5.53
CA LEU A 192 -3.92 -15.23 6.44
C LEU A 192 -3.25 -16.35 7.26
N TYR A 193 -2.47 -17.21 6.63
CA TYR A 193 -1.72 -18.26 7.32
C TYR A 193 -0.82 -17.66 8.40
N LYS A 194 -0.11 -16.57 8.08
CA LYS A 194 0.71 -15.84 9.05
C LYS A 194 -0.12 -15.38 10.26
N LYS A 195 -1.27 -14.76 10.01
CA LYS A 195 -2.14 -14.27 11.09
C LYS A 195 -2.59 -15.39 12.03
N ILE A 196 -3.08 -16.51 11.50
CA ILE A 196 -3.62 -17.60 12.32
C ILE A 196 -2.52 -18.47 12.97
N ASP A 197 -1.31 -18.49 12.40
CA ASP A 197 -0.14 -19.10 13.01
C ASP A 197 0.37 -18.28 14.20
N ASP A 198 0.36 -16.94 14.08
CA ASP A 198 0.71 -16.02 15.17
C ASP A 198 -0.38 -15.99 16.27
N GLU A 199 -1.65 -16.17 15.89
CA GLU A 199 -2.83 -16.09 16.78
C GLU A 199 -3.68 -17.38 16.73
N PRO A 200 -3.21 -18.50 17.32
CA PRO A 200 -3.86 -19.81 17.19
C PRO A 200 -5.26 -19.88 17.82
N ALA A 201 -5.61 -18.95 18.71
CA ALA A 201 -6.96 -18.83 19.26
C ALA A 201 -8.03 -18.56 18.19
N LEU A 202 -7.63 -18.03 17.02
CA LEU A 202 -8.51 -17.81 15.88
C LEU A 202 -9.01 -19.12 15.25
N LEU A 203 -8.26 -20.21 15.38
CA LEU A 203 -8.63 -21.52 14.82
C LEU A 203 -9.89 -22.08 15.49
N ASP A 204 -10.09 -21.78 16.78
CA ASP A 204 -11.29 -22.19 17.53
C ASP A 204 -12.55 -21.39 17.12
N SER A 205 -12.37 -20.27 16.38
CA SER A 205 -13.46 -19.36 16.05
C SER A 205 -14.30 -19.84 14.87
N LEU A 206 -13.69 -20.47 13.85
CA LEU A 206 -14.38 -20.95 12.66
C LEU A 206 -13.73 -22.24 12.12
N PRO A 207 -14.50 -23.33 11.89
CA PRO A 207 -13.95 -24.58 11.36
C PRO A 207 -13.19 -24.45 10.03
N VAL A 208 -13.62 -23.53 9.15
CA VAL A 208 -12.95 -23.31 7.84
C VAL A 208 -11.52 -22.80 7.99
N LEU A 209 -11.19 -22.11 9.10
CA LEU A 209 -9.84 -21.63 9.38
C LEU A 209 -8.93 -22.77 9.87
N GLU A 210 -9.48 -23.69 10.68
CA GLU A 210 -8.76 -24.90 11.13
C GLU A 210 -8.43 -25.80 9.94
N ASP A 211 -9.39 -26.03 9.04
CA ASP A 211 -9.20 -26.80 7.80
C ASP A 211 -8.12 -26.13 6.92
N PHE A 212 -8.25 -24.82 6.67
CA PHE A 212 -7.29 -24.04 5.89
C PHE A 212 -5.86 -24.09 6.47
N TYR A 213 -5.71 -23.92 7.79
CA TYR A 213 -4.42 -23.98 8.46
C TYR A 213 -3.79 -25.37 8.29
N THR A 214 -4.57 -26.42 8.53
CA THR A 214 -4.13 -27.81 8.44
C THR A 214 -3.72 -28.17 7.02
N ASP A 215 -4.48 -27.75 6.01
CA ASP A 215 -4.18 -28.01 4.59
C ASP A 215 -2.87 -27.35 4.13
N LEU A 216 -2.51 -26.19 4.70
CA LEU A 216 -1.26 -25.51 4.40
C LEU A 216 -0.07 -26.04 5.20
N GLN A 217 -0.26 -26.91 6.20
CA GLN A 217 0.87 -27.50 6.92
C GLN A 217 1.77 -28.31 5.98
N GLY A 218 3.08 -28.05 6.05
CA GLY A 218 4.07 -28.69 5.17
C GLY A 218 4.07 -28.16 3.73
N SER A 219 3.27 -27.15 3.42
CA SER A 219 3.33 -26.43 2.13
C SER A 219 4.51 -25.45 2.06
N THR A 220 4.77 -24.93 0.85
CA THR A 220 5.72 -23.83 0.62
C THR A 220 5.37 -22.57 1.42
N THR A 221 4.07 -22.26 1.58
CA THR A 221 3.60 -21.11 2.36
C THR A 221 3.97 -21.24 3.84
N ALA A 222 3.70 -22.40 4.45
CA ALA A 222 4.07 -22.65 5.84
C ALA A 222 5.60 -22.63 6.04
N ALA A 223 6.36 -23.15 5.07
CA ALA A 223 7.82 -23.11 5.12
C ALA A 223 8.36 -21.67 5.07
N PHE A 224 7.81 -20.79 4.21
CA PHE A 224 8.23 -19.38 4.19
C PHE A 224 7.80 -18.59 5.43
N LYS A 225 6.65 -18.91 6.05
CA LYS A 225 6.29 -18.33 7.36
C LYS A 225 7.32 -18.71 8.43
N ALA A 226 7.67 -19.99 8.53
CA ALA A 226 8.70 -20.44 9.47
C ALA A 226 10.05 -19.74 9.23
N ILE A 227 10.44 -19.53 7.96
CA ILE A 227 11.64 -18.77 7.61
C ILE A 227 11.54 -17.30 8.03
N ASP A 228 10.39 -16.63 7.86
CA ASP A 228 10.19 -15.24 8.33
C ASP A 228 10.33 -15.14 9.86
N ASP A 229 9.81 -16.12 10.60
CA ASP A 229 9.93 -16.16 12.06
C ASP A 229 11.39 -16.39 12.50
N ASP A 230 12.05 -17.39 11.90
CA ASP A 230 13.45 -17.67 12.21
C ASP A 230 14.38 -16.52 11.80
N GLN A 231 14.01 -15.74 10.76
CA GLN A 231 14.72 -14.51 10.38
C GLN A 231 14.63 -13.44 11.48
N ARG A 232 13.51 -13.32 12.19
CA ARG A 232 13.37 -12.37 13.32
C ARG A 232 14.30 -12.76 14.47
N ALA A 233 14.49 -14.05 14.70
CA ALA A 233 15.37 -14.57 15.74
C ALA A 233 16.86 -14.22 15.54
N LEU A 234 17.29 -13.76 14.35
CA LEU A 234 18.66 -13.26 14.12
C LEU A 234 18.99 -12.05 15.00
N TYR A 235 17.99 -11.28 15.41
CA TYR A 235 18.15 -10.02 16.14
C TYR A 235 17.79 -10.15 17.62
N ASP A 236 17.40 -11.34 18.07
CA ASP A 236 17.03 -11.57 19.45
C ASP A 236 18.27 -11.67 20.34
N LEU A 237 18.28 -10.84 21.38
CA LEU A 237 19.21 -10.93 22.49
C LEU A 237 18.43 -11.36 23.73
N ASP A 238 19.00 -12.29 24.49
CA ASP A 238 18.43 -12.71 25.77
C ASP A 238 18.17 -11.48 26.66
N SER A 239 16.95 -11.40 27.22
CA SER A 239 16.51 -10.24 27.99
C SER A 239 17.40 -9.96 29.21
N SER A 240 17.99 -11.00 29.82
CA SER A 240 18.93 -10.84 30.93
C SER A 240 20.26 -10.26 30.46
N VAL A 241 20.72 -10.61 29.25
CA VAL A 241 21.89 -10.01 28.61
C VAL A 241 21.66 -8.52 28.33
N VAL A 242 20.50 -8.16 27.76
CA VAL A 242 20.14 -6.76 27.51
C VAL A 242 20.11 -5.97 28.82
N ALA A 243 19.48 -6.51 29.87
CA ALA A 243 19.45 -5.88 31.20
C ALA A 243 20.85 -5.68 31.80
N GLN A 244 21.76 -6.65 31.60
CA GLN A 244 23.14 -6.55 32.07
C GLN A 244 23.96 -5.52 31.27
N LEU A 245 23.77 -5.42 29.95
CA LEU A 245 24.41 -4.39 29.12
C LEU A 245 23.99 -2.97 29.57
N LEU A 246 22.70 -2.77 29.87
CA LEU A 246 22.19 -1.50 30.40
C LEU A 246 22.78 -1.19 31.79
N THR A 247 22.89 -2.21 32.65
CA THR A 247 23.53 -2.07 33.98
C THR A 247 25.00 -1.68 33.84
N ASN A 248 25.74 -2.37 32.97
CA ASN A 248 27.15 -2.09 32.71
C ASN A 248 27.35 -0.68 32.16
N ARG A 249 26.46 -0.22 31.26
CA ARG A 249 26.49 1.15 30.75
C ARG A 249 26.38 2.17 31.89
N ALA A 250 25.40 2.03 32.77
CA ALA A 250 25.22 2.95 33.91
C ALA A 250 26.43 2.92 34.87
N GLN A 251 27.00 1.74 35.10
CA GLN A 251 28.21 1.61 35.94
C GLN A 251 29.44 2.27 35.31
N ILE A 252 29.65 2.08 34.00
CA ILE A 252 30.74 2.72 33.26
C ILE A 252 30.60 4.25 33.31
N GLU A 253 29.39 4.78 33.10
CA GLU A 253 29.12 6.22 33.21
C GLU A 253 29.43 6.75 34.62
N GLY A 254 29.07 6.00 35.67
CA GLY A 254 29.42 6.31 37.06
C GLY A 254 30.93 6.29 37.33
N TYR A 255 31.65 5.28 36.85
CA TYR A 255 33.11 5.21 37.00
C TYR A 255 33.84 6.29 36.20
N LEU A 256 33.33 6.69 35.03
CA LEU A 256 33.88 7.80 34.24
C LEU A 256 33.77 9.13 35.01
N ALA A 257 32.65 9.38 35.68
CA ALA A 257 32.49 10.54 36.55
C ALA A 257 33.53 10.52 37.69
N LEU A 258 33.70 9.37 38.36
CA LEU A 258 34.68 9.22 39.45
C LEU A 258 36.13 9.37 38.99
N VAL A 259 36.46 8.92 37.77
CA VAL A 259 37.78 9.19 37.15
C VAL A 259 37.96 10.68 36.94
N LYS A 260 36.96 11.37 36.39
CA LYS A 260 37.03 12.83 36.15
C LYS A 260 37.22 13.60 37.46
N ASP A 261 36.41 13.31 38.47
CA ASP A 261 36.48 13.94 39.79
C ASP A 261 37.81 13.65 40.49
N GLY A 262 38.36 12.44 40.32
CA GLY A 262 39.67 12.07 40.85
C GLY A 262 40.85 12.78 40.17
N LEU A 263 40.72 13.18 38.90
CA LEU A 263 41.78 13.88 38.17
C LEU A 263 41.84 15.38 38.51
N GLU A 264 40.72 16.01 38.83
CA GLU A 264 40.62 17.44 39.17
C GLU A 264 41.58 17.91 40.29
N PRO A 265 41.67 17.26 41.46
CA PRO A 265 42.55 17.72 42.54
C PRO A 265 44.04 17.54 42.23
N LEU A 266 44.44 16.73 41.24
CA LEU A 266 45.86 16.44 40.98
C LEU A 266 46.67 17.64 40.50
N SER A 267 46.00 18.72 40.04
CA SER A 267 46.63 20.00 39.73
C SER A 267 46.98 20.84 40.96
N ASP A 268 46.49 20.49 42.15
CA ASP A 268 46.79 21.21 43.39
C ASP A 268 48.23 20.91 43.86
N SER A 269 49.06 21.97 43.93
CA SER A 269 50.45 21.91 44.39
C SER A 269 50.59 21.69 45.91
N THR A 270 49.51 21.80 46.68
CA THR A 270 49.51 21.64 48.14
C THR A 270 49.29 20.19 48.60
N LEU A 271 48.95 19.27 47.69
CA LEU A 271 48.76 17.85 48.00
C LEU A 271 50.04 17.19 48.53
N THR A 272 49.90 16.46 49.65
CA THR A 272 50.98 15.61 50.15
C THR A 272 51.23 14.42 49.22
N PRO A 273 52.45 13.84 49.20
CA PRO A 273 52.74 12.64 48.41
C PRO A 273 51.77 11.48 48.69
N ALA A 274 51.36 11.29 49.95
CA ALA A 274 50.42 10.24 50.34
C ALA A 274 49.02 10.47 49.76
N GLN A 275 48.50 11.70 49.82
CA GLN A 275 47.18 12.05 49.24
C GLN A 275 47.20 11.89 47.71
N ARG A 276 48.25 12.37 47.05
CA ARG A 276 48.42 12.21 45.60
C ARG A 276 48.43 10.74 45.20
N GLN A 277 49.15 9.89 45.93
CA GLN A 277 49.20 8.45 45.65
C GLN A 277 47.85 7.76 45.87
N ALA A 278 47.09 8.15 46.89
CA ALA A 278 45.76 7.60 47.15
C ALA A 278 44.78 7.93 46.01
N ILE A 279 44.79 9.17 45.51
CA ILE A 279 43.98 9.60 44.36
C ILE A 279 44.34 8.79 43.11
N LEU A 280 45.63 8.68 42.79
CA LEU A 280 46.10 7.91 41.64
C LEU A 280 45.69 6.44 41.72
N THR A 281 45.70 5.85 42.93
CA THR A 281 45.27 4.47 43.16
C THR A 281 43.77 4.31 42.93
N GLY A 282 42.95 5.26 43.41
CA GLY A 282 41.50 5.26 43.18
C GLY A 282 41.13 5.39 41.70
N VAL A 283 41.74 6.35 40.99
CA VAL A 283 41.57 6.53 39.55
C VAL A 283 41.97 5.27 38.77
N ALA A 284 43.08 4.62 39.16
CA ALA A 284 43.51 3.37 38.54
C ALA A 284 42.45 2.25 38.75
N GLY A 285 41.86 2.15 39.94
CA GLY A 285 40.80 1.19 40.24
C GLY A 285 39.53 1.42 39.40
N TYR A 286 39.06 2.67 39.29
CA TYR A 286 37.90 2.99 38.45
C TYR A 286 38.16 2.68 36.97
N ARG A 287 39.36 3.00 36.47
CA ARG A 287 39.76 2.66 35.10
C ARG A 287 39.82 1.15 34.87
N GLN A 288 40.27 0.37 35.87
CA GLN A 288 40.25 -1.08 35.79
C GLN A 288 38.82 -1.61 35.69
N ASN A 289 37.90 -1.15 36.55
CA ASN A 289 36.50 -1.56 36.50
C ASN A 289 35.83 -1.23 35.14
N ILE A 290 36.13 -0.05 34.57
CA ILE A 290 35.67 0.29 33.21
C ILE A 290 36.21 -0.71 32.19
N GLY A 291 37.50 -1.06 32.27
CA GLY A 291 38.13 -2.04 31.39
C GLY A 291 37.49 -3.43 31.50
N ASP A 292 37.20 -3.88 32.71
CA ASP A 292 36.57 -5.18 32.97
C ASP A 292 35.14 -5.23 32.39
N LEU A 293 34.31 -4.21 32.65
CA LEU A 293 32.96 -4.11 32.11
C LEU A 293 32.96 -3.97 30.58
N SER A 294 33.90 -3.20 30.02
CA SER A 294 34.03 -3.06 28.57
C SER A 294 34.44 -4.37 27.91
N THR A 295 35.30 -5.15 28.55
CA THR A 295 35.73 -6.47 28.06
C THR A 295 34.56 -7.46 28.10
N TRP A 296 33.76 -7.44 29.16
CA TRP A 296 32.55 -8.25 29.25
C TRP A 296 31.56 -7.87 28.13
N ASN A 297 31.28 -6.57 27.94
CA ASN A 297 30.38 -6.10 26.89
C ASN A 297 30.85 -6.56 25.50
N ALA A 298 32.14 -6.42 25.22
CA ALA A 298 32.73 -6.86 23.96
C ALA A 298 32.58 -8.38 23.75
N THR A 299 32.80 -9.19 24.79
CA THR A 299 32.67 -10.66 24.72
C THR A 299 31.24 -11.08 24.41
N VAL A 300 30.26 -10.47 25.07
CA VAL A 300 28.85 -10.82 24.88
C VAL A 300 28.33 -10.35 23.52
N LEU A 301 28.74 -9.17 23.06
CA LEU A 301 28.40 -8.70 21.71
C LEU A 301 29.05 -9.58 20.63
N GLN A 302 30.27 -10.08 20.84
CA GLN A 302 30.89 -11.04 19.92
C GLN A 302 30.12 -12.36 19.89
N LEU A 303 29.73 -12.90 21.06
CA LEU A 303 28.92 -14.12 21.12
C LEU A 303 27.57 -13.95 20.41
N ALA A 304 26.95 -12.77 20.54
CA ALA A 304 25.72 -12.44 19.83
C ALA A 304 25.92 -12.41 18.31
N ALA A 305 27.02 -11.82 17.83
CA ALA A 305 27.36 -11.80 16.40
C ALA A 305 27.62 -13.22 15.84
N ASP A 306 28.33 -14.06 16.60
CA ASP A 306 28.58 -15.47 16.25
C ASP A 306 27.26 -16.27 16.23
N GLY A 307 26.40 -16.04 17.23
CA GLY A 307 25.06 -16.64 17.34
C GLY A 307 24.18 -16.26 16.15
N LYS A 308 24.12 -14.97 15.80
CA LYS A 308 23.41 -14.47 14.62
C LYS A 308 23.88 -15.15 13.34
N THR A 309 25.20 -15.29 13.16
CA THR A 309 25.76 -15.97 11.99
C THR A 309 25.35 -17.45 11.93
N LEU A 310 25.33 -18.14 13.07
CA LEU A 310 24.88 -19.53 13.15
C LEU A 310 23.39 -19.66 12.85
N THR A 311 22.55 -18.82 13.43
CA THR A 311 21.11 -18.79 13.14
C THR A 311 20.89 -18.54 11.65
N ALA A 312 21.53 -17.52 11.08
CA ALA A 312 21.44 -17.21 9.65
C ALA A 312 21.83 -18.41 8.76
N ASN A 313 22.87 -19.19 9.11
CA ASN A 313 23.23 -20.41 8.38
C ASN A 313 22.14 -21.49 8.48
N ASN A 314 21.53 -21.67 9.65
CA ASN A 314 20.45 -22.65 9.84
C ASN A 314 19.21 -22.26 9.02
N VAL A 315 18.81 -20.98 9.06
CA VAL A 315 17.68 -20.47 8.27
C VAL A 315 17.98 -20.58 6.78
N GLN A 316 19.22 -20.32 6.37
CA GLN A 316 19.64 -20.46 4.98
C GLN A 316 19.53 -21.91 4.49
N ALA A 317 19.88 -22.89 5.33
CA ALA A 317 19.69 -24.30 5.03
C ALA A 317 18.19 -24.64 4.88
N ALA A 318 17.34 -24.20 5.81
CA ALA A 318 15.90 -24.38 5.72
C ALA A 318 15.31 -23.76 4.44
N ASN A 319 15.72 -22.54 4.10
CA ASN A 319 15.33 -21.85 2.87
C ASN A 319 15.78 -22.61 1.60
N THR A 320 16.96 -23.22 1.62
CA THR A 320 17.47 -24.04 0.52
C THR A 320 16.60 -25.28 0.27
N ASP A 321 16.04 -25.87 1.33
CA ASP A 321 15.21 -27.08 1.26
C ASP A 321 13.76 -26.80 0.80
N VAL A 322 13.33 -25.53 0.77
CA VAL A 322 11.99 -25.16 0.27
C VAL A 322 11.86 -25.51 -1.21
N THR A 323 10.86 -26.32 -1.54
CA THR A 323 10.51 -26.59 -2.94
C THR A 323 9.62 -25.46 -3.46
N VAL A 324 10.00 -24.90 -4.61
CA VAL A 324 9.30 -23.78 -5.25
C VAL A 324 8.83 -24.19 -6.65
N ASN A 325 7.66 -23.71 -7.05
CA ASN A 325 7.05 -24.02 -8.35
C ASN A 325 6.48 -22.80 -9.09
N GLU A 326 6.40 -21.65 -8.41
CA GLU A 326 5.92 -20.39 -8.97
C GLU A 326 6.99 -19.30 -8.84
N LEU A 327 6.97 -18.33 -9.76
CA LEU A 327 7.93 -17.21 -9.80
C LEU A 327 8.01 -16.45 -8.46
N ILE A 328 6.86 -16.18 -7.84
CA ILE A 328 6.79 -15.49 -6.56
C ILE A 328 7.53 -16.24 -5.44
N GLN A 329 7.51 -17.57 -5.47
CA GLN A 329 8.19 -18.42 -4.50
C GLN A 329 9.69 -18.49 -4.81
N GLU A 330 10.07 -18.58 -6.08
CA GLU A 330 11.47 -18.54 -6.52
C GLU A 330 12.14 -17.22 -6.10
N ASN A 331 11.44 -16.09 -6.27
CA ASN A 331 11.91 -14.79 -5.85
C ASN A 331 12.10 -14.72 -4.32
N GLU A 332 11.10 -15.15 -3.55
CA GLU A 332 11.16 -15.13 -2.07
C GLU A 332 12.34 -15.99 -1.57
N LYS A 333 12.49 -17.20 -2.11
CA LYS A 333 13.63 -18.09 -1.79
C LYS A 333 14.98 -17.44 -2.14
N THR A 334 15.09 -16.84 -3.31
CA THR A 334 16.34 -16.22 -3.77
C THR A 334 16.71 -15.02 -2.91
N VAL A 335 15.75 -14.13 -2.64
CA VAL A 335 16.00 -12.93 -1.82
C VAL A 335 16.34 -13.30 -0.38
N ASN A 336 15.66 -14.30 0.20
CA ASN A 336 15.98 -14.82 1.53
C ASN A 336 17.40 -15.40 1.58
N ASP A 337 17.82 -16.16 0.56
CA ASP A 337 19.17 -16.71 0.49
C ASP A 337 20.24 -15.61 0.47
N ILE A 338 20.03 -14.58 -0.35
CA ILE A 338 20.96 -13.44 -0.45
C ILE A 338 21.01 -12.66 0.87
N TYR A 339 19.87 -12.36 1.47
CA TYR A 339 19.81 -11.68 2.78
C TYR A 339 20.56 -12.48 3.85
N LEU A 340 20.29 -13.78 3.96
CA LEU A 340 20.93 -14.68 4.93
C LEU A 340 22.41 -14.93 4.64
N ALA A 341 22.88 -14.70 3.41
CA ALA A 341 24.29 -14.73 3.06
C ALA A 341 25.03 -13.40 3.30
N THR A 342 24.30 -12.30 3.49
CA THR A 342 24.86 -10.93 3.53
C THR A 342 24.46 -10.18 4.81
N ILE A 343 23.44 -9.33 4.75
CA ILE A 343 22.99 -8.44 5.83
C ILE A 343 22.57 -9.22 7.08
N GLY A 344 21.96 -10.40 6.90
CA GLY A 344 21.64 -11.32 7.99
C GLY A 344 22.86 -11.81 8.78
N LYS A 345 24.07 -11.64 8.24
CA LYS A 345 25.37 -11.97 8.87
C LYS A 345 26.26 -10.74 9.11
N ASP A 346 25.70 -9.52 9.01
CA ASP A 346 26.46 -8.26 9.09
C ASP A 346 27.58 -8.17 8.03
N ILE A 347 27.33 -8.70 6.83
CA ILE A 347 28.21 -8.61 5.67
C ILE A 347 27.60 -7.63 4.67
N ASP A 348 28.22 -6.46 4.52
CA ASP A 348 27.75 -5.38 3.63
C ASP A 348 28.17 -5.56 2.15
N GLY A 349 28.89 -6.63 1.84
CA GLY A 349 29.39 -6.92 0.49
C GLY A 349 28.55 -7.95 -0.26
N PHE A 350 28.22 -7.64 -1.52
CA PHE A 350 27.49 -8.52 -2.42
C PHE A 350 28.40 -9.05 -3.53
N THR A 351 28.25 -10.32 -3.88
CA THR A 351 28.88 -10.88 -5.08
C THR A 351 28.19 -10.36 -6.34
N THR A 352 28.88 -10.40 -7.49
CA THR A 352 28.30 -10.00 -8.77
C THR A 352 27.06 -10.83 -9.13
N THR A 353 27.00 -12.11 -8.74
CA THR A 353 25.82 -12.96 -8.99
C THR A 353 24.64 -12.48 -8.16
N GLN A 354 24.84 -12.28 -6.85
CA GLN A 354 23.81 -11.75 -5.95
C GLN A 354 23.29 -10.37 -6.41
N ALA A 355 24.17 -9.47 -6.83
CA ALA A 355 23.77 -8.17 -7.36
C ALA A 355 22.89 -8.29 -8.61
N ASN A 356 23.26 -9.16 -9.54
CA ASN A 356 22.47 -9.40 -10.76
C ASN A 356 21.11 -10.04 -10.45
N ASP A 357 21.07 -11.01 -9.54
CA ASP A 357 19.83 -11.68 -9.13
C ASP A 357 18.88 -10.70 -8.43
N LEU A 358 19.40 -9.87 -7.51
CA LEU A 358 18.63 -8.80 -6.87
C LEU A 358 18.09 -7.80 -7.89
N PHE A 359 18.90 -7.34 -8.85
CA PHE A 359 18.46 -6.41 -9.88
C PHE A 359 17.36 -7.02 -10.77
N ALA A 360 17.52 -8.30 -11.15
CA ALA A 360 16.56 -9.02 -11.96
C ALA A 360 15.20 -9.14 -11.25
N ILE A 361 15.19 -9.42 -9.94
CA ILE A 361 13.97 -9.50 -9.13
C ILE A 361 13.39 -8.11 -8.88
N ALA A 362 14.22 -7.12 -8.53
CA ALA A 362 13.80 -5.74 -8.27
C ALA A 362 13.13 -5.07 -9.49
N SER A 363 13.54 -5.49 -10.69
CA SER A 363 13.01 -5.06 -11.99
C SER A 363 11.75 -5.83 -12.44
N GLN A 364 11.16 -6.67 -11.58
CA GLN A 364 9.88 -7.32 -11.88
C GLN A 364 8.70 -6.44 -11.45
N CYS A 365 7.53 -6.70 -12.04
CA CYS A 365 6.26 -6.16 -11.52
C CYS A 365 5.97 -6.78 -10.13
N PRO A 366 5.76 -5.98 -9.07
CA PRO A 366 5.48 -6.52 -7.74
C PRO A 366 4.26 -7.43 -7.65
N MET A 367 3.24 -7.21 -8.49
CA MET A 367 2.04 -8.06 -8.51
C MET A 367 2.28 -9.47 -9.05
N LEU A 368 3.39 -9.70 -9.76
CA LEU A 368 3.79 -11.02 -10.25
C LEU A 368 4.94 -11.60 -9.43
N GLY A 369 5.93 -10.76 -9.12
CA GLY A 369 7.12 -11.17 -8.38
C GLY A 369 6.92 -11.22 -6.86
N GLY A 370 5.80 -10.71 -6.35
CA GLY A 370 5.43 -10.62 -4.94
C GLY A 370 6.24 -9.63 -4.12
N ASN A 371 6.04 -9.69 -2.79
CA ASN A 371 6.74 -8.82 -1.85
C ASN A 371 8.27 -9.00 -1.84
N ALA A 372 8.78 -10.12 -2.34
CA ALA A 372 10.20 -10.34 -2.61
C ALA A 372 10.80 -9.24 -3.51
N VAL A 373 10.03 -8.63 -4.41
CA VAL A 373 10.47 -7.50 -5.24
C VAL A 373 10.87 -6.30 -4.39
N PHE A 374 10.09 -5.93 -3.38
CA PHE A 374 10.43 -4.82 -2.49
C PHE A 374 11.62 -5.13 -1.58
N LYS A 375 11.73 -6.38 -1.10
CA LYS A 375 12.91 -6.85 -0.37
C LYS A 375 14.16 -6.78 -1.25
N ALA A 376 14.07 -7.22 -2.50
CA ALA A 376 15.17 -7.15 -3.46
C ALA A 376 15.61 -5.70 -3.73
N ARG A 377 14.66 -4.77 -3.89
CA ARG A 377 14.94 -3.33 -4.03
C ARG A 377 15.67 -2.77 -2.82
N SER A 378 15.23 -3.14 -1.62
CA SER A 378 15.84 -2.70 -0.36
C SER A 378 17.29 -3.17 -0.24
N LEU A 379 17.58 -4.42 -0.63
CA LEU A 379 18.94 -4.95 -0.66
C LEU A 379 19.78 -4.34 -1.79
N TYR A 380 19.19 -4.17 -2.98
CA TYR A 380 19.90 -3.60 -4.13
C TYR A 380 20.27 -2.13 -3.92
N TRP A 381 19.48 -1.39 -3.14
CA TRP A 381 19.80 -0.01 -2.74
C TRP A 381 21.15 0.10 -2.00
N LEU A 382 21.57 -0.95 -1.29
CA LEU A 382 22.90 -1.01 -0.66
C LEU A 382 24.05 -1.19 -1.66
N ILE A 383 23.73 -1.54 -2.91
CA ILE A 383 24.66 -1.74 -4.03
C ILE A 383 24.68 -0.48 -4.91
N ASP A 384 23.50 0.00 -5.31
CA ASP A 384 23.29 1.18 -6.15
C ASP A 384 21.98 1.88 -5.75
N ASP A 385 22.13 3.02 -5.07
CA ASP A 385 21.03 3.86 -4.59
C ASP A 385 20.49 4.84 -5.64
N SER A 386 21.08 4.84 -6.85
CA SER A 386 20.69 5.74 -7.94
C SER A 386 19.58 5.18 -8.84
N VAL A 387 19.27 3.89 -8.70
CA VAL A 387 18.24 3.21 -9.50
C VAL A 387 16.87 3.39 -8.85
N ASP A 388 15.93 3.89 -9.65
CA ASP A 388 14.51 3.96 -9.30
C ASP A 388 13.71 2.95 -10.14
N PHE A 389 12.71 2.32 -9.51
CA PHE A 389 11.90 1.27 -10.12
C PHE A 389 10.46 1.76 -10.31
N ASP A 390 10.10 2.07 -11.54
CA ASP A 390 8.76 2.51 -11.89
C ASP A 390 7.81 1.31 -12.02
N ASP A 391 7.09 0.99 -10.94
CA ASP A 391 6.11 -0.10 -10.90
C ASP A 391 5.05 0.00 -12.00
N GLN A 392 4.65 1.22 -12.38
CA GLN A 392 3.67 1.42 -13.44
C GLN A 392 4.24 0.97 -14.78
N LEU A 393 5.50 1.28 -15.06
CA LEU A 393 6.17 0.83 -16.26
C LEU A 393 6.46 -0.68 -16.24
N LEU A 394 6.86 -1.21 -15.07
CA LEU A 394 7.21 -2.63 -14.91
C LEU A 394 5.97 -3.54 -15.01
N CYS A 395 4.81 -3.08 -14.55
CA CYS A 395 3.56 -3.86 -14.61
C CYS A 395 2.75 -3.62 -15.91
N LEU A 396 3.03 -2.58 -16.68
CA LEU A 396 2.32 -2.26 -17.93
C LEU A 396 2.31 -3.41 -18.96
N PRO A 397 3.44 -4.11 -19.24
CA PRO A 397 3.47 -5.21 -20.21
C PRO A 397 2.54 -6.37 -19.85
N HIS A 398 2.19 -6.49 -18.57
CA HIS A 398 1.35 -7.56 -18.05
C HIS A 398 -0.14 -7.17 -18.00
N GLY A 399 -0.48 -5.93 -18.36
CA GLY A 399 -1.85 -5.42 -18.30
C GLY A 399 -2.43 -5.32 -16.88
N ILE A 400 -1.57 -5.47 -15.86
CA ILE A 400 -1.92 -5.43 -14.43
C ILE A 400 -2.19 -4.00 -13.98
N ILE A 401 -1.33 -3.08 -14.43
CA ILE A 401 -1.64 -1.66 -14.41
C ILE A 401 -2.14 -1.33 -15.80
N VAL A 402 -3.46 -1.34 -15.97
CA VAL A 402 -4.08 -0.60 -17.05
C VAL A 402 -3.82 0.88 -16.74
N LYS A 403 -2.68 1.39 -17.19
CA LYS A 403 -2.75 2.74 -17.74
C LYS A 403 -3.84 2.64 -18.79
N ASN A 404 -4.96 3.29 -18.50
CA ASN A 404 -5.68 4.03 -19.52
C ASN A 404 -4.67 4.98 -20.17
N LEU A 405 -3.78 4.41 -20.99
CA LEU A 405 -3.30 5.09 -22.17
C LEU A 405 -4.59 5.51 -22.83
N THR A 406 -4.84 6.80 -22.76
CA THR A 406 -5.88 7.50 -23.45
C THR A 406 -5.67 7.22 -24.94
N GLU A 407 -6.12 6.07 -25.44
CA GLU A 407 -7.00 6.14 -26.58
C GLU A 407 -8.19 6.92 -26.06
N ARG A 408 -8.13 8.24 -26.29
CA ARG A 408 -9.28 9.14 -26.16
C ARG A 408 -10.45 8.42 -26.81
N SER A 409 -11.27 7.78 -25.99
CA SER A 409 -12.51 7.22 -26.48
C SER A 409 -13.25 8.40 -27.10
N SER A 410 -13.58 8.20 -28.37
CA SER A 410 -14.42 9.03 -29.19
C SER A 410 -15.48 9.69 -28.29
N ASN A 411 -15.56 11.03 -28.20
CA ASN A 411 -16.58 11.75 -27.40
C ASN A 411 -17.89 10.96 -27.48
N ALA A 412 -18.48 10.56 -26.34
CA ALA A 412 -19.71 9.80 -26.46
C ALA A 412 -20.77 10.68 -27.15
N VAL A 413 -21.44 10.06 -28.12
CA VAL A 413 -22.39 10.72 -29.00
C VAL A 413 -23.69 9.96 -28.96
N ALA A 414 -24.75 10.63 -28.53
CA ALA A 414 -26.11 10.10 -28.56
C ALA A 414 -26.99 10.90 -29.52
N VAL A 415 -28.07 10.28 -30.01
CA VAL A 415 -29.17 10.98 -30.69
C VAL A 415 -30.43 10.75 -29.88
N ILE A 416 -31.11 11.84 -29.48
CA ILE A 416 -32.28 11.80 -28.60
C ILE A 416 -33.41 12.68 -29.16
N PRO A 417 -34.67 12.20 -29.24
CA PRO A 417 -35.09 10.84 -28.90
C PRO A 417 -34.62 9.83 -29.95
N ASN A 418 -34.41 8.59 -29.52
CA ASN A 418 -34.18 7.44 -30.40
C ASN A 418 -34.97 6.25 -29.83
N PRO A 419 -36.07 5.83 -30.49
CA PRO A 419 -36.48 6.19 -31.85
C PRO A 419 -36.95 7.64 -32.06
N ALA A 420 -36.65 8.23 -33.22
CA ALA A 420 -37.05 9.58 -33.62
C ALA A 420 -38.20 9.58 -34.63
N VAL A 421 -39.01 10.66 -34.65
CA VAL A 421 -40.18 10.80 -35.54
C VAL A 421 -39.95 11.88 -36.60
N ASP A 422 -39.89 13.15 -36.16
CA ASP A 422 -39.77 14.36 -37.01
C ASP A 422 -38.46 15.12 -36.81
N GLU A 423 -37.92 15.08 -35.59
CA GLU A 423 -36.71 15.76 -35.17
C GLU A 423 -35.96 14.91 -34.12
N ALA A 424 -34.65 15.13 -34.03
CA ALA A 424 -33.81 14.59 -32.99
C ALA A 424 -32.66 15.55 -32.68
N THR A 425 -32.03 15.34 -31.54
CA THR A 425 -30.89 16.12 -31.05
C THR A 425 -29.68 15.22 -30.98
N LEU A 426 -28.61 15.61 -31.65
CA LEU A 426 -27.28 15.09 -31.42
C LEU A 426 -26.76 15.64 -30.08
N VAL A 427 -26.40 14.77 -29.16
CA VAL A 427 -25.85 15.10 -27.85
C VAL A 427 -24.40 14.61 -27.81
N LEU A 428 -23.49 15.53 -27.54
CA LEU A 428 -22.09 15.27 -27.28
C LEU A 428 -21.84 15.44 -25.79
N ASP A 429 -21.17 14.47 -25.17
CA ASP A 429 -20.81 14.53 -23.75
C ASP A 429 -19.86 15.71 -23.43
N ARG A 430 -19.11 16.16 -24.43
CA ARG A 430 -18.21 17.31 -24.37
C ARG A 430 -18.27 18.09 -25.68
N PRO A 431 -18.21 19.43 -25.65
CA PRO A 431 -18.13 20.22 -26.88
C PRO A 431 -16.90 19.87 -27.71
N LEU A 432 -16.98 20.08 -29.03
CA LEU A 432 -15.82 19.88 -29.89
C LEU A 432 -14.84 21.05 -29.77
N ASN A 433 -13.54 20.73 -29.72
CA ASN A 433 -12.45 21.71 -29.74
C ASN A 433 -12.14 22.21 -31.17
N THR A 434 -12.63 21.51 -32.20
CA THR A 434 -12.52 21.89 -33.62
C THR A 434 -13.84 21.58 -34.33
N PRO A 435 -14.23 22.30 -35.39
CA PRO A 435 -15.46 22.02 -36.11
C PRO A 435 -15.48 20.59 -36.67
N GLY A 436 -16.63 19.93 -36.56
CA GLY A 436 -16.86 18.58 -37.05
C GLY A 436 -18.05 18.47 -38.00
N ALA A 437 -18.39 17.24 -38.37
CA ALA A 437 -19.57 16.92 -39.16
C ALA A 437 -20.32 15.72 -38.57
N PHE A 438 -21.64 15.84 -38.47
CA PHE A 438 -22.55 14.75 -38.14
C PHE A 438 -23.12 14.19 -39.45
N VAL A 439 -22.97 12.89 -39.67
CA VAL A 439 -23.31 12.22 -40.93
C VAL A 439 -24.16 10.99 -40.63
N VAL A 440 -25.27 10.80 -41.34
CA VAL A 440 -26.15 9.64 -41.20
C VAL A 440 -26.12 8.83 -42.49
N PHE A 441 -26.06 7.51 -42.35
CA PHE A 441 -25.96 6.51 -43.41
C PHE A 441 -27.15 5.55 -43.38
N ASN A 442 -27.62 5.16 -44.57
CA ASN A 442 -28.61 4.08 -44.70
C ASN A 442 -27.96 2.69 -44.51
N ALA A 443 -28.75 1.63 -44.58
CA ALA A 443 -28.29 0.25 -44.43
C ALA A 443 -27.29 -0.22 -45.52
N LEU A 444 -27.21 0.50 -46.65
CA LEU A 444 -26.25 0.24 -47.74
C LEU A 444 -24.94 1.05 -47.57
N GLY A 445 -24.83 1.87 -46.52
CA GLY A 445 -23.67 2.73 -46.26
C GLY A 445 -23.68 4.04 -47.05
N GLU A 446 -24.78 4.38 -47.72
CA GLU A 446 -24.91 5.66 -48.44
C GLU A 446 -25.27 6.79 -47.47
N GLU A 447 -24.63 7.94 -47.63
CA GLU A 447 -24.92 9.14 -46.85
C GLU A 447 -26.30 9.71 -47.22
N VAL A 448 -27.17 9.87 -46.22
CA VAL A 448 -28.52 10.41 -46.38
C VAL A 448 -28.71 11.77 -45.72
N ILE A 449 -27.87 12.10 -44.72
CA ILE A 449 -27.88 13.39 -44.01
C ILE A 449 -26.45 13.79 -43.65
N ARG A 450 -26.17 15.10 -43.73
CA ARG A 450 -24.96 15.73 -43.18
C ARG A 450 -25.26 17.09 -42.57
N TYR A 451 -24.79 17.29 -41.34
CA TYR A 451 -24.83 18.56 -40.62
C TYR A 451 -23.43 18.97 -40.15
N GLY A 452 -23.14 20.27 -40.15
CA GLY A 452 -21.93 20.80 -39.50
C GLY A 452 -22.10 20.80 -37.98
N VAL A 453 -21.05 20.43 -37.25
CA VAL A 453 -20.99 20.45 -35.79
C VAL A 453 -20.05 21.59 -35.38
N PRO A 454 -20.57 22.74 -34.92
CA PRO A 454 -19.74 23.85 -34.47
C PRO A 454 -18.92 23.50 -33.22
N MET A 455 -17.88 24.28 -32.96
CA MET A 455 -17.17 24.26 -31.68
C MET A 455 -18.09 24.71 -30.55
N GLU A 456 -17.80 24.28 -29.32
CA GLU A 456 -18.47 24.76 -28.09
C GLU A 456 -19.99 24.52 -28.00
N VAL A 457 -20.58 23.81 -28.96
CA VAL A 457 -22.00 23.46 -28.98
C VAL A 457 -22.16 21.95 -28.75
N PRO A 458 -22.56 21.51 -27.54
CA PRO A 458 -22.70 20.09 -27.24
C PRO A 458 -24.00 19.49 -27.80
N HIS A 459 -25.03 20.30 -28.06
CA HIS A 459 -26.35 19.83 -28.50
C HIS A 459 -26.75 20.44 -29.85
N ILE A 460 -27.08 19.60 -30.83
CA ILE A 460 -27.45 20.04 -32.19
C ILE A 460 -28.77 19.40 -32.61
N VAL A 461 -29.79 20.23 -32.81
CA VAL A 461 -31.09 19.78 -33.31
C VAL A 461 -31.03 19.61 -34.82
N PHE A 462 -31.60 18.50 -35.32
CA PHE A 462 -31.73 18.23 -36.74
C PHE A 462 -33.08 17.58 -37.07
N SER A 463 -33.53 17.75 -38.32
CA SER A 463 -34.78 17.14 -38.78
C SER A 463 -34.55 15.74 -39.33
N THR A 464 -35.42 14.82 -38.96
CA THR A 464 -35.46 13.44 -39.50
C THR A 464 -36.56 13.26 -40.54
N ARG A 465 -37.34 14.31 -40.87
CA ARG A 465 -38.53 14.26 -41.76
C ARG A 465 -38.26 13.63 -43.14
N SER A 466 -37.08 13.86 -43.70
CA SER A 466 -36.66 13.31 -45.00
C SER A 466 -36.28 11.83 -44.95
N LEU A 467 -36.09 11.24 -43.77
CA LEU A 467 -35.77 9.83 -43.60
C LEU A 467 -37.04 8.97 -43.59
N THR A 468 -36.97 7.81 -44.23
CA THR A 468 -38.02 6.78 -44.17
C THR A 468 -37.93 5.96 -42.88
N PRO A 469 -39.02 5.34 -42.39
CA PRO A 469 -38.95 4.43 -41.24
C PRO A 469 -37.97 3.27 -41.47
N ALA A 470 -36.84 3.28 -40.77
CA ALA A 470 -35.75 2.32 -40.88
C ALA A 470 -34.74 2.53 -39.74
N ILE A 471 -33.74 1.64 -39.67
CA ILE A 471 -32.55 1.83 -38.85
C ILE A 471 -31.45 2.45 -39.72
N TYR A 472 -30.85 3.51 -39.21
CA TYR A 472 -29.73 4.23 -39.79
C TYR A 472 -28.52 4.13 -38.87
N HIS A 473 -27.33 4.32 -39.45
CA HIS A 473 -26.08 4.47 -38.70
C HIS A 473 -25.63 5.92 -38.77
N TYR A 474 -25.11 6.50 -37.70
CA TYR A 474 -24.54 7.84 -37.75
C TYR A 474 -23.10 7.87 -37.26
N GLN A 475 -22.37 8.89 -37.69
CA GLN A 475 -21.02 9.19 -37.24
C GLN A 475 -20.87 10.71 -37.03
N VAL A 476 -20.16 11.09 -35.98
CA VAL A 476 -19.58 12.42 -35.83
C VAL A 476 -18.12 12.33 -36.21
N ARG A 477 -17.67 13.22 -37.09
CA ARG A 477 -16.31 13.22 -37.64
C ARG A 477 -15.64 14.55 -37.36
N GLY A 478 -14.40 14.51 -36.92
CA GLY A 478 -13.50 15.65 -36.77
C GLY A 478 -12.39 15.64 -37.81
N PRO A 479 -11.49 16.63 -37.76
CA PRO A 479 -10.33 16.71 -38.66
C PRO A 479 -9.39 15.50 -38.55
N SER A 480 -9.33 14.86 -37.38
CA SER A 480 -8.44 13.74 -37.06
C SER A 480 -9.09 12.35 -37.15
N GLY A 481 -10.37 12.24 -37.52
CA GLY A 481 -11.06 10.95 -37.63
C GLY A 481 -12.48 10.94 -37.08
N ILE A 482 -13.02 9.75 -36.81
CA ILE A 482 -14.36 9.57 -36.24
C ILE A 482 -14.31 9.94 -34.75
N ILE A 483 -15.12 10.93 -34.36
CA ILE A 483 -15.30 11.41 -32.99
C ILE A 483 -16.32 10.56 -32.23
N GLY A 484 -17.22 9.86 -32.90
CA GLY A 484 -18.15 8.92 -32.28
C GLY A 484 -19.16 8.40 -33.29
N SER A 485 -19.89 7.34 -32.94
CA SER A 485 -20.87 6.73 -33.84
C SER A 485 -22.00 6.04 -33.09
N GLY A 486 -23.13 5.81 -33.75
CA GLY A 486 -24.26 5.13 -33.14
C GLY A 486 -25.32 4.74 -34.17
N LYS A 487 -26.49 4.32 -33.66
CA LYS A 487 -27.65 3.93 -34.47
C LYS A 487 -28.79 4.90 -34.23
N LEU A 488 -29.52 5.23 -35.28
CA LEU A 488 -30.73 6.05 -35.23
C LEU A 488 -31.89 5.25 -35.80
N THR A 489 -32.94 5.04 -35.01
CA THR A 489 -34.16 4.37 -35.44
C THR A 489 -35.21 5.42 -35.76
N ILE A 490 -35.79 5.37 -36.95
CA ILE A 490 -36.92 6.22 -37.33
C ILE A 490 -38.22 5.41 -37.24
N VAL A 491 -39.17 5.87 -36.44
CA VAL A 491 -40.51 5.29 -36.31
C VAL A 491 -41.54 6.35 -36.67
N ARG A 492 -42.49 6.02 -37.54
CA ARG A 492 -43.60 6.91 -37.92
C ARG A 492 -44.91 6.13 -37.98
#